data_AF-A0A921BE01-F1
#
_entry.id   AF-A0A921BE01-F1
#
_cell.length_a   1.000
_cell.length_b   1.000
_cell.length_c   1.000
_cell.angle_alpha   90.00
_cell.angle_beta   90.00
_cell.angle_gamma   90.00
#
_symmetry.space_group_name_H-M   'P 1'
#
loop_
_entity.id
_entity.type
_entity.pdbx_description
1 polymer ?
#
loop_
_entity_poly.entity_id
_entity_poly.type
_entity_poly.pdbx_seq_one_letter_code
_entity_poly.pdbx_strand_id
1 'polypeptide(L)'
;MSGDLKNPAKSLPIGTFLAVGISTVVYIVAMIALAGSLSQTELSTDYDSLKRIAVVPWLIDIGVLAPTLSSALASFLGAPGILQALANDRLFIWLTPFSVGVGPQSNPQRGVVLTAVIAITTIAAGI
;
A
#
# COMPACT_ATOMS: atom_id res chain seq x y z
N MET A 1 -2.25 -14.04 -2.00
CA MET A 1 -2.34 -14.41 -0.56
C MET A 1 -3.57 -15.28 -0.22
N SER A 2 -4.56 -15.42 -1.10
CA SER A 2 -5.75 -16.26 -0.86
C SER A 2 -5.46 -17.77 -0.75
N GLY A 3 -4.34 -18.25 -1.31
CA GLY A 3 -3.94 -19.66 -1.26
C GLY A 3 -3.41 -20.15 0.08
N ASP A 4 -3.08 -19.23 1.00
CA ASP A 4 -2.48 -19.52 2.31
C ASP A 4 -3.51 -19.42 3.46
N LEU A 5 -4.76 -19.10 3.14
CA LEU A 5 -5.84 -18.96 4.11
C LEU A 5 -6.58 -20.27 4.28
N LYS A 6 -6.79 -20.69 5.54
CA LYS A 6 -7.52 -21.92 5.88
C LYS A 6 -8.93 -21.98 5.26
N ASN A 7 -9.59 -20.83 5.04
CA ASN A 7 -10.89 -20.71 4.38
C ASN A 7 -11.03 -19.36 3.64
N PRO A 8 -10.60 -19.24 2.37
CA PRO A 8 -10.52 -17.96 1.66
C PRO A 8 -11.90 -17.35 1.36
N ALA A 9 -12.90 -18.17 1.02
CA ALA A 9 -14.24 -17.70 0.65
C ALA A 9 -14.97 -16.93 1.76
N LYS A 10 -14.67 -17.23 3.03
CA LYS A 10 -15.28 -16.55 4.19
C LYS A 10 -14.39 -15.46 4.78
N SER A 11 -13.07 -15.67 4.78
CA SER A 11 -12.11 -14.73 5.38
C SER A 11 -11.88 -13.47 4.54
N LEU A 12 -11.95 -13.56 3.21
CA LEU A 12 -11.78 -12.40 2.33
C LEU A 12 -12.91 -11.36 2.50
N PRO A 13 -14.21 -11.72 2.44
CA PRO A 13 -15.27 -10.73 2.61
C PRO A 13 -15.26 -10.14 4.03
N ILE A 14 -15.22 -10.99 5.06
CA ILE A 14 -15.31 -10.54 6.46
C ILE A 14 -14.11 -9.65 6.83
N GLY A 15 -12.90 -10.05 6.43
CA GLY A 15 -11.69 -9.27 6.69
C GLY A 15 -11.72 -7.90 6.01
N THR A 16 -12.16 -7.85 4.75
CA THR A 16 -12.23 -6.59 3.98
C THR A 16 -13.28 -5.64 4.55
N PHE A 17 -14.50 -6.13 4.82
CA PHE A 17 -15.55 -5.28 5.40
C PHE A 17 -15.19 -4.78 6.79
N LEU A 18 -14.55 -5.60 7.64
CA LEU A 18 -14.06 -5.16 8.95
C LEU A 18 -12.95 -4.12 8.81
N ALA A 19 -11.98 -4.34 7.92
CA ALA A 19 -10.88 -3.40 7.70
C ALA A 19 -11.39 -2.04 7.23
N VAL A 20 -12.30 -2.03 6.24
CA VAL A 20 -12.93 -0.80 5.74
C VAL A 20 -13.72 -0.12 6.86
N GLY A 21 -14.55 -0.86 7.59
CA GLY A 21 -15.36 -0.31 8.69
C GLY A 21 -14.52 0.37 9.77
N ILE A 22 -13.45 -0.30 10.23
CA ILE A 22 -12.54 0.24 11.25
C ILE A 22 -11.81 1.47 10.71
N SER A 23 -11.29 1.42 9.47
CA SER A 23 -10.58 2.56 8.88
C SER A 23 -11.48 3.81 8.75
N THR A 24 -12.74 3.62 8.35
CA THR A 24 -13.72 4.71 8.25
C THR A 24 -13.98 5.35 9.61
N VAL A 25 -14.18 4.54 10.66
CA VAL A 25 -14.41 5.08 12.01
C VAL A 25 -13.19 5.86 12.49
N VAL A 26 -11.98 5.33 12.28
CA VAL A 26 -10.73 6.02 12.66
C VAL A 26 -10.60 7.36 11.93
N TYR A 27 -10.87 7.41 10.63
CA TYR A 27 -10.83 8.65 9.86
C TYR A 27 -11.87 9.67 10.32
N ILE A 28 -13.09 9.24 10.66
CA ILE A 28 -14.13 10.14 11.18
C ILE A 28 -13.70 10.73 12.53
N VAL A 29 -13.18 9.90 13.43
CA VAL A 29 -12.68 10.37 14.74
C VAL A 29 -11.54 11.37 14.56
N ALA A 30 -10.58 11.07 13.68
CA ALA A 30 -9.48 11.98 13.38
C ALA A 30 -9.98 13.31 12.80
N MET A 31 -10.95 13.27 11.89
CA MET A 31 -11.56 14.47 11.30
C MET A 31 -12.21 15.35 12.36
N ILE A 32 -13.00 14.77 13.26
CA ILE A 32 -13.65 15.51 14.36
C ILE A 32 -12.60 16.09 15.32
N ALA A 33 -11.58 15.32 15.66
CA ALA A 33 -10.50 15.78 16.55
C ALA A 33 -9.72 16.96 15.95
N LEU A 34 -9.40 16.91 14.65
CA LEU A 34 -8.70 17.98 13.94
C LEU A 34 -9.58 19.22 13.75
N ALA A 35 -10.87 19.04 13.42
CA ALA A 35 -11.82 20.14 13.28
C ALA A 35 -12.05 20.91 14.60
N GLY A 36 -11.96 20.21 15.74
CA GLY A 36 -12.04 20.85 17.07
C GLY A 36 -10.75 21.51 17.54
N SER A 37 -9.59 21.16 16.94
CA SER A 37 -8.26 21.58 17.42
C SER A 37 -7.57 22.62 16.54
N LEU A 38 -7.93 22.74 15.26
CA LEU A 38 -7.29 23.64 14.29
C LEU A 38 -8.31 24.56 13.60
N SER A 39 -7.92 25.82 13.36
CA SER A 39 -8.65 26.71 12.47
C SER A 39 -8.49 26.28 11.01
N GLN A 40 -9.51 26.48 10.19
CA GLN A 40 -9.54 26.05 8.78
C GLN A 40 -8.36 26.59 7.95
N THR A 41 -7.84 27.78 8.31
CA THR A 41 -6.70 28.43 7.66
C THR A 41 -5.37 27.78 7.98
N GLU A 42 -5.22 27.15 9.14
CA GLU A 42 -4.01 26.41 9.53
C GLU A 42 -3.98 25.04 8.85
N LEU A 43 -5.13 24.36 8.79
CA LEU A 43 -5.29 23.05 8.14
C LEU A 43 -4.98 23.06 6.63
N SER A 44 -5.21 24.19 5.96
CA SER A 44 -4.99 24.31 4.51
C SER A 44 -3.59 24.72 4.11
N THR A 45 -2.84 25.33 5.03
CA THR A 45 -1.62 26.09 4.68
C THR A 45 -0.36 25.42 5.20
N ASP A 46 -0.41 24.83 6.41
CA ASP A 46 0.78 24.28 7.05
C ASP A 46 0.56 22.84 7.55
N TYR A 47 1.24 21.88 6.90
CA TYR A 47 1.30 20.49 7.36
C TYR A 47 1.97 20.34 8.74
N ASP A 48 2.79 21.32 9.14
CA ASP A 48 3.44 21.35 10.45
C ASP A 48 2.47 21.66 11.61
N SER A 49 1.27 22.18 11.30
CA SER A 49 0.26 22.49 12.32
C SER A 49 -0.29 21.22 13.00
N LEU A 50 -0.23 20.06 12.32
CA LEU A 50 -0.49 18.75 12.93
C LEU A 50 0.58 18.36 13.96
N LYS A 51 1.86 18.70 13.72
CA LYS A 51 2.95 18.41 14.68
C LYS A 51 2.86 19.27 15.94
N ARG A 52 2.32 20.49 15.82
CA ARG A 52 2.14 21.42 16.95
C ARG A 52 1.10 20.95 17.97
N ILE A 53 0.11 20.18 17.53
CA ILE A 53 -0.97 19.65 18.40
C ILE A 53 -0.62 18.29 18.98
N ALA A 54 0.30 17.57 18.36
CA ALA A 54 0.75 16.29 18.86
C ALA A 54 1.38 16.45 20.25
N VAL A 55 0.89 15.66 21.22
CA VAL A 55 1.47 15.55 22.57
C VAL A 55 2.97 15.25 22.50
N VAL A 56 3.38 14.56 21.44
CA VAL A 56 4.75 14.15 21.17
C VAL A 56 5.03 14.27 19.66
N PRO A 57 5.70 15.34 19.18
CA PRO A 57 5.89 15.59 17.75
C PRO A 57 6.58 14.46 16.97
N TRP A 58 7.56 13.77 17.59
CA TRP A 58 8.28 12.66 16.94
C TRP A 58 7.40 11.42 16.69
N LEU A 59 6.28 11.28 17.42
CA LEU A 59 5.35 10.18 17.24
C LEU A 59 4.56 10.32 15.92
N ILE A 60 4.31 11.55 15.47
CA ILE A 60 3.66 11.81 14.17
C ILE A 60 4.60 11.40 13.03
N ASP A 61 5.89 11.75 13.11
CA ASP A 61 6.86 11.40 12.07
C ASP A 61 6.99 9.87 11.93
N ILE A 62 7.11 9.15 13.04
CA ILE A 62 7.12 7.67 13.02
C ILE A 62 5.77 7.10 12.56
N GLY A 63 4.66 7.70 13.01
CA GLY A 63 3.30 7.33 12.65
C GLY A 63 2.99 7.49 11.16
N VAL A 64 3.69 8.38 10.45
CA VAL A 64 3.59 8.53 8.99
C VAL A 64 4.59 7.63 8.27
N LEU A 65 5.83 7.54 8.76
CA LEU A 65 6.89 6.75 8.11
C LEU A 65 6.61 5.25 8.13
N ALA A 66 6.14 4.70 9.26
CA ALA A 66 5.92 3.25 9.37
C ALA A 66 4.82 2.72 8.43
N PRO A 67 3.61 3.32 8.34
CA PRO A 67 2.59 2.91 7.38
C PRO A 67 3.00 3.13 5.92
N THR A 68 3.71 4.22 5.64
CA THR A 68 4.22 4.53 4.29
C THR A 68 5.19 3.44 3.83
N LEU A 69 6.18 3.08 4.67
CA LEU A 69 7.13 2.01 4.36
C LEU A 69 6.43 0.65 4.21
N SER A 70 5.47 0.35 5.09
CA SER A 70 4.67 -0.89 5.01
C SER A 70 3.91 -0.98 3.68
N SER A 71 3.29 0.12 3.25
CA SER A 71 2.52 0.19 1.98
C SER A 71 3.42 0.11 0.76
N ALA A 72 4.60 0.72 0.80
CA ALA A 72 5.61 0.62 -0.25
C ALA A 72 6.12 -0.82 -0.39
N LEU A 73 6.45 -1.49 0.72
CA LEU A 73 6.88 -2.89 0.71
C LEU A 73 5.78 -3.84 0.23
N ALA A 74 4.55 -3.64 0.69
CA ALA A 74 3.40 -4.43 0.24
C ALA A 74 3.19 -4.31 -1.28
N SER A 75 3.32 -3.09 -1.82
CA SER A 75 3.20 -2.82 -3.26
C SER A 75 4.36 -3.44 -4.05
N PHE A 76 5.60 -3.31 -3.56
CA PHE A 76 6.79 -3.84 -4.20
C PHE A 76 6.80 -5.37 -4.25
N LEU A 77 6.38 -6.04 -3.18
CA LEU A 77 6.31 -7.50 -3.10
C LEU A 77 5.07 -8.07 -3.83
N GLY A 78 3.96 -7.34 -3.85
CA GLY A 78 2.72 -7.77 -4.49
C GLY A 78 2.70 -7.63 -6.01
N ALA A 79 3.26 -6.54 -6.54
CA ALA A 79 3.23 -6.23 -7.97
C ALA A 79 3.79 -7.33 -8.89
N PRO A 80 4.98 -7.91 -8.64
CA PRO A 80 5.54 -8.93 -9.53
C PRO A 80 4.77 -10.27 -9.42
N GLY A 81 4.19 -10.57 -8.25
CA GLY A 81 3.32 -11.73 -8.07
C GLY A 81 2.00 -11.63 -8.84
N ILE A 82 1.40 -10.44 -8.90
CA ILE A 82 0.19 -10.19 -9.70
C ILE A 82 0.51 -10.27 -11.20
N LEU A 83 1.61 -9.67 -11.65
CA LEU A 83 2.05 -9.75 -13.05
C LEU A 83 2.31 -11.19 -13.50
N GLN A 84 2.91 -12.01 -12.63
CA GLN A 84 3.15 -13.41 -12.92
C GLN A 84 1.86 -14.25 -12.96
N ALA A 85 0.93 -14.02 -12.03
CA ALA A 85 -0.38 -14.67 -12.07
C ALA A 85 -1.13 -14.35 -13.37
N LEU A 86 -1.12 -13.08 -13.79
CA LEU A 86 -1.73 -12.63 -15.05
C LEU A 86 -1.03 -13.24 -16.28
N ALA A 87 0.30 -13.36 -16.26
CA ALA A 87 1.06 -14.01 -17.33
C ALA A 87 0.80 -15.54 -17.39
N ASN A 88 0.55 -16.18 -16.25
CA ASN A 88 0.17 -17.58 -16.16
C ASN A 88 -1.25 -17.86 -16.66
N ASP A 89 -2.18 -16.91 -16.54
CA ASP A 89 -3.52 -16.98 -17.10
C ASP A 89 -3.53 -16.85 -18.65
N ARG A 90 -2.36 -16.67 -19.28
CA ARG A 90 -2.15 -16.57 -20.75
C ARG A 90 -3.04 -15.54 -21.46
N LEU A 91 -3.57 -14.56 -20.71
CA LEU A 91 -4.44 -13.51 -21.25
C LEU A 91 -3.74 -12.62 -22.29
N PHE A 92 -2.41 -12.51 -22.23
CA PHE A 92 -1.61 -11.75 -23.18
C PHE A 92 -0.38 -12.55 -23.66
N ILE A 93 -0.38 -12.96 -24.92
CA ILE A 93 0.72 -13.70 -25.57
C ILE A 93 2.07 -12.95 -25.53
N TRP A 94 2.04 -11.61 -25.54
CA TRP A 94 3.23 -10.76 -25.40
C TRP A 94 3.85 -10.73 -23.98
N LEU A 95 3.13 -11.19 -22.94
CA LEU A 95 3.60 -11.27 -21.55
C LEU A 95 4.16 -12.66 -21.18
N THR A 96 4.15 -13.61 -22.11
CA THR A 96 4.73 -14.96 -21.94
C THR A 96 6.20 -15.04 -21.52
N PRO A 97 7.11 -14.07 -21.78
CA PRO A 97 8.45 -14.11 -21.19
C PRO A 97 8.47 -13.83 -19.67
N PHE A 98 7.39 -13.32 -19.06
CA PHE A 98 7.28 -13.04 -17.62
C PHE A 98 6.62 -14.17 -16.81
N SER A 99 6.09 -15.22 -17.46
CA SER A 99 5.49 -16.39 -16.78
C SER A 99 6.53 -17.39 -16.26
N VAL A 100 7.81 -17.23 -16.61
CA VAL A 100 8.91 -18.11 -16.17
C VAL A 100 9.32 -17.75 -14.74
N GLY A 101 8.70 -18.40 -13.76
CA GLY A 101 9.17 -18.37 -12.37
C GLY A 101 10.46 -19.19 -12.22
N VAL A 102 11.47 -18.63 -11.56
CA VAL A 102 12.77 -19.30 -11.35
C VAL A 102 12.90 -19.75 -9.89
N GLY A 103 13.21 -21.03 -9.67
CA GLY A 103 13.49 -21.63 -8.36
C GLY A 103 12.29 -22.30 -7.66
N PRO A 104 12.50 -22.91 -6.47
CA PRO A 104 11.48 -23.70 -5.75
C PRO A 104 10.22 -22.92 -5.37
N GLN A 105 10.31 -21.58 -5.35
CA GLN A 105 9.25 -20.68 -4.93
C GLN A 105 8.65 -19.86 -6.08
N SER A 106 8.95 -20.24 -7.33
CA SER A 106 8.43 -19.59 -8.55
C SER A 106 8.67 -18.07 -8.61
N ASN A 107 9.84 -17.58 -8.20
CA ASN A 107 10.10 -16.14 -8.06
C ASN A 107 10.12 -15.43 -9.44
N PRO A 108 9.29 -14.39 -9.66
CA PRO A 108 9.21 -13.65 -10.93
C PRO A 108 10.33 -12.62 -11.07
N GLN A 109 11.57 -13.07 -11.29
CA GLN A 109 12.76 -12.20 -11.38
C GLN A 109 12.63 -11.12 -12.45
N ARG A 110 12.02 -11.42 -13.60
CA ARG A 110 11.79 -10.44 -14.68
C ARG A 110 10.75 -9.38 -14.28
N GLY A 111 9.71 -9.79 -13.55
CA GLY A 111 8.67 -8.88 -13.05
C GLY A 111 9.24 -7.86 -12.05
N VAL A 112 10.15 -8.28 -11.16
CA VAL A 112 10.84 -7.40 -10.21
C VAL A 112 11.68 -6.34 -10.92
N VAL A 113 12.39 -6.71 -12.00
CA VAL A 113 13.18 -5.74 -12.77
C VAL A 113 12.28 -4.70 -13.44
N LEU A 114 11.15 -5.12 -14.01
CA LEU A 114 10.22 -4.20 -14.67
C LEU A 114 9.54 -3.25 -13.67
N THR A 115 9.12 -3.75 -12.49
CA THR A 115 8.56 -2.88 -11.44
C THR A 115 9.62 -1.94 -10.88
N ALA A 116 10.88 -2.37 -10.75
CA ALA A 116 11.98 -1.52 -10.33
C ALA A 116 12.25 -0.39 -11.34
N VAL A 117 12.27 -0.69 -12.64
CA VAL A 117 12.46 0.34 -13.68
C VAL A 117 11.33 1.37 -13.63
N ILE A 118 10.07 0.92 -13.57
CA ILE A 118 8.91 1.82 -13.48
C ILE A 118 8.99 2.69 -12.22
N ALA A 119 9.26 2.09 -11.06
CA ALA A 119 9.40 2.83 -9.81
C ALA A 119 10.51 3.88 -9.88
N ILE A 120 11.68 3.53 -10.43
CA ILE A 120 12.80 4.46 -10.59
C ILE A 120 12.42 5.61 -11.53
N THR A 121 11.74 5.33 -12.65
CA THR A 121 11.29 6.39 -13.57
C THR A 121 10.26 7.32 -12.95
N THR A 122 9.32 6.80 -12.15
CA THR A 122 8.31 7.63 -11.46
C THR A 122 8.96 8.52 -10.40
N ILE A 123 9.85 7.95 -9.58
CA ILE A 123 10.60 8.70 -8.57
C ILE A 123 11.46 9.78 -9.23
N ALA A 124 12.13 9.47 -10.34
CA ALA A 124 12.95 10.43 -11.08
C ALA A 124 12.11 11.54 -11.75
N ALA A 125 10.86 11.26 -12.12
CA ALA A 125 9.91 12.25 -12.63
C ALA A 125 9.34 13.16 -11.53
N GLY A 126 9.57 12.84 -10.25
CA GLY A 126 9.08 13.64 -9.12
C GLY A 126 7.57 13.55 -8.89
N ILE A 127 6.95 12.44 -9.33
CA ILE A 127 5.52 12.16 -9.16
C ILE A 127 5.32 11.18 -8.00
#